data_AF-A0A9W9QLH6-F1
#
_entry.id   AF-A0A9W9QLH6-F1
#
_cell.length_a   1.000
_cell.length_b   1.000
_cell.length_c   1.000
_cell.angle_alpha   90.00
_cell.angle_beta   90.00
_cell.angle_gamma   90.00
#
_symmetry.space_group_name_H-M   'P 1'
#
loop_
_entity.id
_entity.type
_entity.pdbx_description
1 polymer ?
#
loop_
_entity_poly.entity_id
_entity_poly.type
_entity_poly.pdbx_seq_one_letter_code
_entity_poly.pdbx_strand_id
1 'polypeptide(L)'
;MWQMKGFFPCRLVAQRMYVNLIRRGSSEAYQRFYKALTAHWVAVESLCLTRITEFETTEQRNRHLDMVWDIWTNNPDRTHLEKLEVLEVTDFVWGFLGRKIFPAFDAPSKWLTGGGEDLLNYMDDQYSQHSNWLHFTREVAQCLRPPQIIELLLLNTWSTESTWCSQGPIYLHELGFAQTGAVRQVNEMNQTDDFFPLTVLEDDVVNELTGSKALVAQSPELCQLKWDMYRCEKWVFESRTKIFLLEPTPEKIYDSIFG
;
A
#
# COMPACT_ATOMS: atom_id res chain seq x y z
N MET A 1 11.48 -3.30 18.66
CA MET A 1 11.24 -4.69 18.23
C MET A 1 9.77 -4.81 17.85
N TRP A 2 9.41 -4.32 16.67
CA TRP A 2 8.04 -4.29 16.17
C TRP A 2 7.68 -5.67 15.61
N GLN A 3 6.99 -6.50 16.41
CA GLN A 3 6.36 -7.70 15.89
C GLN A 3 5.19 -7.28 15.00
N MET A 4 5.35 -7.41 13.69
CA MET A 4 4.29 -7.22 12.70
C MET A 4 3.17 -8.26 12.90
N LYS A 5 2.25 -7.99 13.83
CA LYS A 5 1.01 -8.72 14.00
C LYS A 5 -0.05 -8.01 13.16
N GLY A 6 -0.57 -8.65 12.13
CA GLY A 6 -1.70 -8.12 11.37
C GLY A 6 -1.71 -8.43 9.87
N PHE A 7 -0.56 -8.79 9.28
CA PHE A 7 -0.47 -9.16 7.87
C PHE A 7 -1.00 -10.60 7.63
N PHE A 8 -2.34 -10.74 7.69
CA PHE A 8 -3.19 -11.64 6.90
C PHE A 8 -3.60 -13.03 7.43
N PRO A 9 -4.93 -13.27 7.46
CA PRO A 9 -5.53 -14.55 7.09
C PRO A 9 -6.67 -14.36 6.06
N CYS A 10 -6.42 -14.20 4.76
CA CYS A 10 -7.51 -13.91 3.80
C CYS A 10 -7.30 -14.49 2.38
N ARG A 11 -7.51 -15.80 2.19
CA ARG A 11 -7.81 -16.34 0.83
C ARG A 11 -9.30 -16.23 0.47
N LEU A 12 -10.20 -16.20 1.45
CA LEU A 12 -11.67 -16.29 1.25
C LEU A 12 -12.40 -14.95 1.20
N VAL A 13 -11.80 -13.86 1.68
CA VAL A 13 -12.53 -12.59 1.93
C VAL A 13 -12.53 -11.66 0.71
N ALA A 14 -11.42 -11.51 0.01
CA ALA A 14 -11.35 -10.63 -1.16
C ALA A 14 -12.15 -11.15 -2.37
N GLN A 15 -12.29 -12.48 -2.52
CA GLN A 15 -13.13 -13.08 -3.55
C GLN A 15 -14.63 -12.82 -3.30
N ARG A 16 -15.03 -12.64 -2.03
CA ARG A 16 -16.42 -12.25 -1.65
C ARG A 16 -16.71 -10.77 -1.95
N MET A 17 -15.73 -9.88 -1.79
CA MET A 17 -15.88 -8.45 -2.10
C MET A 17 -16.31 -8.22 -3.54
N TYR A 18 -15.53 -8.74 -4.50
CA TYR A 18 -15.75 -8.54 -5.92
C TYR A 18 -17.08 -9.15 -6.38
N VAL A 19 -17.41 -10.34 -5.90
CA VAL A 19 -18.69 -11.01 -6.21
C VAL A 19 -19.88 -10.24 -5.62
N ASN A 20 -19.74 -9.62 -4.45
CA ASN A 20 -20.81 -8.86 -3.80
C ASN A 20 -20.97 -7.45 -4.37
N LEU A 21 -19.89 -6.74 -4.73
CA LEU A 21 -19.98 -5.48 -5.49
C LEU A 21 -20.67 -5.73 -6.85
N ILE A 22 -20.34 -6.83 -7.53
CA ILE A 22 -20.97 -7.23 -8.80
C ILE A 22 -22.43 -7.64 -8.65
N ARG A 23 -22.79 -8.36 -7.59
CA ARG A 23 -24.17 -8.84 -7.42
C ARG A 23 -25.10 -7.88 -6.69
N ARG A 24 -24.59 -6.95 -5.88
CA ARG A 24 -25.39 -6.12 -4.97
C ARG A 24 -24.95 -4.65 -4.89
N GLY A 25 -23.87 -4.25 -5.55
CA GLY A 25 -23.38 -2.87 -5.50
C GLY A 25 -24.30 -1.91 -6.24
N SER A 26 -24.68 -0.80 -5.58
CA SER A 26 -25.29 0.34 -6.25
C SER A 26 -24.26 0.99 -7.19
N SER A 27 -24.72 1.76 -8.18
CA SER A 27 -23.83 2.59 -9.02
C SER A 27 -22.89 3.47 -8.18
N GLU A 28 -23.34 3.85 -6.98
CA GLU A 28 -22.60 4.67 -6.02
C GLU A 28 -21.44 3.91 -5.36
N ALA A 29 -21.66 2.67 -4.92
CA ALA A 29 -20.59 1.83 -4.36
C ALA A 29 -19.44 1.62 -5.37
N TYR A 30 -19.78 1.47 -6.66
CA TYR A 30 -18.79 1.41 -7.73
C TYR A 30 -18.03 2.72 -7.89
N GLN A 31 -18.73 3.85 -7.95
CA GLN A 31 -18.09 5.16 -8.08
C GLN A 31 -17.12 5.42 -6.93
N ARG A 32 -17.51 5.09 -5.69
CA ARG A 32 -16.67 5.20 -4.50
C ARG A 32 -15.45 4.29 -4.57
N PHE A 33 -15.61 3.04 -4.97
CA PHE A 33 -14.48 2.13 -5.19
C PHE A 33 -13.49 2.68 -6.22
N TYR A 34 -13.98 3.15 -7.37
CA TYR A 34 -13.11 3.74 -8.39
C TYR A 34 -12.44 5.03 -7.90
N LYS A 35 -13.16 5.88 -7.15
CA LYS A 35 -12.59 7.08 -6.53
C LYS A 35 -11.43 6.72 -5.59
N ALA A 36 -11.63 5.76 -4.69
CA ALA A 36 -10.60 5.29 -3.78
C ALA A 36 -9.41 4.63 -4.51
N LEU A 37 -9.67 3.85 -5.57
CA LEU A 37 -8.65 3.28 -6.44
C LEU A 37 -7.83 4.36 -7.16
N THR A 38 -8.48 5.39 -7.67
CA THR A 38 -7.78 6.53 -8.29
C THR A 38 -6.97 7.30 -7.26
N ALA A 39 -7.46 7.50 -6.04
CA ALA A 39 -6.70 8.16 -4.98
C ALA A 39 -5.44 7.38 -4.59
N HIS A 40 -5.55 6.05 -4.41
CA HIS A 40 -4.40 5.18 -4.20
C HIS A 40 -3.40 5.28 -5.36
N TRP A 41 -3.90 5.27 -6.60
CA TRP A 41 -3.03 5.36 -7.78
C TRP A 41 -2.31 6.71 -7.86
N VAL A 42 -2.99 7.85 -7.66
CA VAL A 42 -2.32 9.17 -7.67
C VAL A 42 -1.15 9.18 -6.70
N ALA A 43 -1.31 8.55 -5.53
CA ALA A 43 -0.27 8.44 -4.51
C ALA A 43 0.94 7.62 -4.99
N VAL A 44 0.70 6.46 -5.63
CA VAL A 44 1.75 5.61 -6.22
C VAL A 44 2.42 6.28 -7.42
N GLU A 45 1.64 6.88 -8.33
CA GLU A 45 2.18 7.55 -9.53
C GLU A 45 3.07 8.73 -9.14
N SER A 46 2.66 9.52 -8.15
CA SER A 46 3.43 10.67 -7.67
C SER A 46 4.80 10.22 -7.13
N LEU A 47 4.84 9.09 -6.42
CA LEU A 47 6.09 8.50 -5.97
C LEU A 47 6.95 8.01 -7.14
N CYS A 48 6.37 7.26 -8.09
CA CYS A 48 7.08 6.79 -9.28
C CYS A 48 7.67 7.95 -10.08
N LEU A 49 6.90 9.01 -10.33
CA LEU A 49 7.35 10.21 -11.03
C LEU A 49 8.48 10.90 -10.27
N THR A 50 8.38 10.98 -8.94
CA THR A 50 9.44 11.55 -8.11
C THR A 50 10.73 10.74 -8.22
N ARG A 51 10.66 9.40 -8.25
CA ARG A 51 11.85 8.53 -8.37
C ARG A 51 12.55 8.60 -9.73
N ILE A 52 11.82 8.84 -10.81
CA ILE A 52 12.42 8.96 -12.16
C ILE A 52 12.83 10.39 -12.53
N THR A 53 12.46 11.38 -11.70
CA THR A 53 12.79 12.78 -11.96
C THR A 53 14.22 13.07 -11.50
N GLU A 54 15.00 13.72 -12.36
CA GLU A 54 16.30 14.26 -11.99
C GLU A 54 16.12 15.62 -11.31
N PHE A 55 16.58 15.73 -10.06
CA PHE A 55 16.54 16.99 -9.30
C PHE A 55 17.90 17.68 -9.28
N GLU A 56 17.90 19.01 -9.29
CA GLU A 56 19.15 19.78 -9.24
C GLU A 56 19.81 19.67 -7.86
N THR A 57 19.00 19.62 -6.80
CA THR A 57 19.45 19.62 -5.40
C THR A 57 18.65 18.63 -4.54
N THR A 58 19.25 18.14 -3.46
CA THR A 58 18.59 17.25 -2.50
C THR A 58 17.34 17.91 -1.89
N GLU A 59 17.38 19.21 -1.62
CA GLU A 59 16.27 19.99 -1.07
C GLU A 59 15.07 20.06 -2.03
N GLN A 60 15.30 20.08 -3.34
CA GLN A 60 14.22 20.01 -4.33
C GLN A 60 13.57 18.63 -4.32
N ARG A 61 14.37 17.56 -4.32
CA ARG A 61 13.87 16.19 -4.23
C ARG A 61 13.04 15.98 -2.97
N ASN A 62 13.58 16.37 -1.81
CA ASN A 62 12.89 16.19 -0.54
C ASN A 62 11.54 16.90 -0.50
N ARG A 63 11.43 18.13 -1.03
CA ARG A 63 10.14 18.81 -1.14
C ARG A 63 9.10 18.02 -1.95
N HIS A 64 9.52 17.28 -2.98
CA HIS A 64 8.60 16.42 -3.73
C HIS A 64 8.24 15.17 -2.94
N LEU A 65 9.20 14.56 -2.23
CA LEU A 65 8.94 13.44 -1.32
C LEU A 65 7.98 13.84 -0.20
N ASP A 66 8.13 15.04 0.37
CA ASP A 66 7.22 15.58 1.38
C ASP A 66 5.80 15.74 0.81
N MET A 67 5.66 16.25 -0.42
CA MET A 67 4.36 16.32 -1.09
C MET A 67 3.74 14.94 -1.30
N VAL A 68 4.55 13.94 -1.70
CA VAL A 68 4.08 12.55 -1.78
C VAL A 68 3.64 12.08 -0.39
N TRP A 69 4.41 12.35 0.66
CA TRP A 69 4.07 11.98 2.02
C TRP A 69 2.73 12.55 2.47
N ASP A 70 2.47 13.82 2.16
CA ASP A 70 1.19 14.47 2.46
C ASP A 70 0.01 13.84 1.71
N ILE A 71 0.20 13.45 0.43
CA ILE A 71 -0.82 12.72 -0.34
C ILE A 71 -1.19 11.40 0.35
N TRP A 72 -0.22 10.72 0.97
CA TRP A 72 -0.42 9.43 1.62
C TRP A 72 -0.99 9.56 3.04
N THR A 73 -0.46 10.48 3.85
CA THR A 73 -0.58 10.44 5.32
C THR A 73 -1.36 11.59 5.93
N ASN A 74 -1.60 12.67 5.20
CA ASN A 74 -2.17 13.90 5.73
C ASN A 74 -3.03 14.60 4.69
N ASN A 75 -4.06 13.92 4.17
CA ASN A 75 -4.93 14.52 3.16
C ASN A 75 -6.17 15.14 3.82
N PRO A 76 -6.21 16.48 4.04
CA PRO A 76 -7.34 17.12 4.72
C PRO A 76 -8.62 17.16 3.87
N ASP A 77 -8.51 16.95 2.57
CA ASP A 77 -9.64 16.97 1.64
C ASP A 77 -10.38 15.62 1.60
N ARG A 78 -9.83 14.58 2.22
CA ARG A 78 -10.50 13.28 2.39
C ARG A 78 -11.32 13.26 3.67
N THR A 79 -12.57 12.86 3.53
CA THR A 79 -13.42 12.48 4.66
C THR A 79 -12.92 11.18 5.31
N HIS A 80 -13.22 10.98 6.61
CA HIS A 80 -12.91 9.73 7.32
C HIS A 80 -13.32 8.47 6.55
N LEU A 81 -14.49 8.49 5.91
CA LEU A 81 -14.98 7.38 5.11
C LEU A 81 -14.06 7.11 3.91
N GLU A 82 -13.68 8.15 3.17
CA GLU A 82 -12.79 8.02 2.02
C GLU A 82 -11.41 7.49 2.38
N LYS A 83 -10.88 7.85 3.56
CA LYS A 83 -9.61 7.28 4.05
C LYS A 83 -9.70 5.77 4.26
N LEU A 84 -10.79 5.30 4.89
CA LEU A 84 -11.03 3.87 5.06
C LEU A 84 -11.26 3.14 3.72
N GLU A 85 -11.90 3.79 2.76
CA GLU A 85 -12.06 3.24 1.41
C GLU A 85 -10.75 3.08 0.68
N VAL A 86 -9.84 4.05 0.79
CA VAL A 86 -8.48 3.96 0.24
C VAL A 86 -7.72 2.80 0.88
N LEU A 87 -7.86 2.61 2.20
CA LEU A 87 -7.29 1.46 2.91
C LEU A 87 -7.87 0.13 2.41
N GLU A 88 -9.19 0.02 2.26
CA GLU A 88 -9.83 -1.20 1.72
C GLU A 88 -9.36 -1.52 0.31
N VAL A 89 -9.26 -0.50 -0.55
CA VAL A 89 -8.74 -0.68 -1.92
C VAL A 89 -7.29 -1.12 -1.90
N THR A 90 -6.46 -0.52 -1.03
CA THR A 90 -5.06 -0.89 -0.89
C THR A 90 -4.92 -2.33 -0.40
N ASP A 91 -5.70 -2.72 0.61
CA ASP A 91 -5.79 -4.10 1.13
C ASP A 91 -6.27 -5.09 0.06
N PHE A 92 -7.15 -4.67 -0.84
CA PHE A 92 -7.61 -5.47 -1.98
C PHE A 92 -6.51 -5.61 -3.04
N VAL A 93 -5.91 -4.50 -3.47
CA VAL A 93 -4.85 -4.47 -4.49
C VAL A 93 -3.67 -5.32 -4.02
N TRP A 94 -3.12 -5.06 -2.84
CA TRP A 94 -1.90 -5.73 -2.39
C TRP A 94 -2.16 -7.02 -1.63
N GLY A 95 -3.21 -7.05 -0.82
CA GLY A 95 -3.58 -8.23 -0.04
C GLY A 95 -4.28 -9.32 -0.85
N PHE A 96 -4.80 -9.03 -2.05
CA PHE A 96 -5.39 -10.04 -2.92
C PHE A 96 -4.72 -10.12 -4.29
N LEU A 97 -4.68 -9.03 -5.07
CA LEU A 97 -4.11 -9.07 -6.43
C LEU A 97 -2.59 -9.27 -6.40
N GLY A 98 -1.88 -8.53 -5.55
CA GLY A 98 -0.44 -8.67 -5.37
C GLY A 98 -0.04 -10.11 -4.99
N ARG A 99 -0.80 -10.76 -4.10
CA ARG A 99 -0.57 -12.17 -3.73
C ARG A 99 -0.80 -13.17 -4.85
N LYS A 100 -1.58 -12.82 -5.87
CA LYS A 100 -1.76 -13.65 -7.06
C LYS A 100 -0.55 -13.54 -8.00
N ILE A 101 0.05 -12.35 -8.07
CA ILE A 101 1.27 -12.09 -8.84
C ILE A 101 2.50 -12.69 -8.15
N PHE A 102 2.59 -12.54 -6.82
CA PHE A 102 3.72 -12.97 -5.99
C PHE A 102 3.31 -14.06 -4.97
N PRO A 103 2.96 -15.29 -5.41
CA PRO A 103 2.29 -16.28 -4.57
C PRO A 103 3.19 -17.04 -3.59
N ALA A 104 4.52 -17.01 -3.76
CA ALA A 104 5.43 -17.87 -3.01
C ALA A 104 6.55 -17.08 -2.31
N PHE A 105 6.86 -17.48 -1.07
CA PHE A 105 7.85 -16.84 -0.19
C PHE A 105 9.30 -17.04 -0.65
N ASP A 106 9.55 -18.03 -1.52
CA ASP A 106 10.86 -18.35 -2.12
C ASP A 106 11.10 -17.60 -3.44
N ALA A 107 10.14 -16.77 -3.87
CA ALA A 107 10.15 -16.15 -5.20
C ALA A 107 10.84 -14.79 -5.36
N PRO A 108 11.31 -14.03 -4.34
CA PRO A 108 11.96 -12.73 -4.59
C PRO A 108 13.12 -12.86 -5.59
N SER A 109 13.91 -13.92 -5.49
CA SER A 109 15.02 -14.21 -6.42
C SER A 109 14.60 -14.41 -7.88
N LYS A 110 13.34 -14.74 -8.17
CA LYS A 110 12.80 -14.84 -9.54
C LYS A 110 12.42 -13.47 -10.11
N TRP A 111 12.30 -12.46 -9.26
CA TRP A 111 11.90 -11.10 -9.60
C TRP A 111 13.04 -10.08 -9.45
N LEU A 112 14.17 -10.51 -8.90
CA LEU A 112 15.39 -9.72 -8.82
C LEU A 112 16.32 -10.10 -9.95
N THR A 113 16.95 -9.10 -10.56
CA THR A 113 18.01 -9.31 -11.54
C THR A 113 19.13 -10.07 -10.83
N GLY A 114 19.58 -11.20 -11.41
CA GLY A 114 20.54 -12.12 -10.77
C GLY A 114 21.95 -11.55 -10.50
N GLY A 115 22.13 -10.23 -10.51
CA GLY A 115 23.34 -9.54 -10.10
C GLY A 115 23.42 -9.42 -8.57
N GLY A 116 24.63 -9.53 -8.04
CA GLY A 116 24.87 -9.65 -6.60
C GLY A 116 24.31 -8.50 -5.75
N GLU A 117 24.33 -7.26 -6.22
CA GLU A 117 23.92 -6.11 -5.40
C GLU A 117 22.41 -6.07 -5.12
N ASP A 118 21.54 -6.28 -6.12
CA ASP A 118 20.08 -6.31 -5.91
C ASP A 118 19.66 -7.47 -5.02
N LEU A 119 20.25 -8.66 -5.23
CA LEU A 119 19.98 -9.83 -4.40
C LEU A 119 20.45 -9.62 -2.96
N LEU A 120 21.61 -9.02 -2.74
CA LEU A 120 22.14 -8.77 -1.38
C LEU A 120 21.31 -7.73 -0.61
N ASN A 121 20.73 -6.75 -1.31
CA ASN A 121 19.88 -5.73 -0.67
C ASN A 121 18.53 -6.30 -0.19
N TYR A 122 18.02 -7.35 -0.85
CA TYR A 122 16.69 -7.91 -0.57
C TYR A 122 16.69 -9.31 0.06
N MET A 123 17.80 -10.03 -0.02
CA MET A 123 17.97 -11.38 0.54
C MET A 123 19.08 -11.37 1.59
N ASP A 124 18.75 -10.84 2.77
CA ASP A 124 19.63 -10.92 3.94
C ASP A 124 19.44 -12.29 4.62
N ASP A 125 20.55 -13.00 4.80
CA ASP A 125 20.65 -14.37 5.32
C ASP A 125 20.35 -14.47 6.82
N GLN A 126 20.36 -13.34 7.53
CA GLN A 126 19.95 -13.22 8.93
C GLN A 126 18.43 -13.19 9.09
N TYR A 127 17.69 -12.88 8.02
CA TYR A 127 16.23 -12.83 8.05
C TYR A 127 15.58 -14.10 7.49
N SER A 128 14.38 -14.38 7.99
CA SER A 128 13.57 -15.47 7.45
C SER A 128 13.16 -15.17 6.00
N GLN A 129 12.96 -16.21 5.18
CA GLN A 129 12.43 -16.06 3.81
C GLN A 129 11.13 -15.24 3.78
N HIS A 130 10.30 -15.39 4.82
CA HIS A 130 9.07 -14.62 4.96
C HIS A 130 9.35 -13.12 5.12
N SER A 131 10.34 -12.74 5.93
CA SER A 131 10.75 -11.35 6.13
C SER A 131 11.31 -10.73 4.85
N ASN A 132 12.16 -11.46 4.11
CA ASN A 132 12.71 -11.00 2.83
C ASN A 132 11.60 -10.83 1.78
N TRP A 133 10.63 -11.75 1.74
CA TRP A 133 9.46 -11.62 0.88
C TRP A 133 8.59 -10.42 1.26
N LEU A 134 8.39 -10.16 2.56
CA LEU A 134 7.65 -8.97 3.01
C LEU A 134 8.37 -7.67 2.62
N HIS A 135 9.69 -7.63 2.75
CA HIS A 135 10.48 -6.48 2.33
C HIS A 135 10.36 -6.25 0.81
N PHE A 136 10.58 -7.29 -0.01
CA PHE A 136 10.39 -7.23 -1.45
C PHE A 136 8.99 -6.75 -1.85
N THR A 137 7.94 -7.33 -1.28
CA THR A 137 6.55 -6.96 -1.62
C THR A 137 6.20 -5.53 -1.21
N ARG A 138 6.81 -4.99 -0.15
CA ARG A 138 6.64 -3.58 0.24
C ARG A 138 7.30 -2.61 -0.74
N GLU A 139 8.42 -2.99 -1.32
CA GLU A 139 9.12 -2.19 -2.33
C GLU A 139 8.38 -2.21 -3.65
N VAL A 140 7.98 -3.40 -4.11
CA VAL A 140 7.15 -3.55 -5.31
C VAL A 140 5.82 -2.81 -5.16
N ALA A 141 5.29 -2.73 -3.94
CA ALA A 141 4.06 -2.00 -3.64
C ALA A 141 4.09 -0.52 -4.03
N GLN A 142 5.29 0.06 -4.06
CA GLN A 142 5.50 1.47 -4.32
C GLN A 142 5.74 1.78 -5.80
N CYS A 143 5.93 0.75 -6.65
CA CYS A 143 6.24 0.96 -8.07
C CYS A 143 5.18 0.38 -9.04
N LEU A 144 4.32 -0.55 -8.61
CA LEU A 144 3.26 -1.07 -9.49
C LEU A 144 2.00 -0.20 -9.45
N ARG A 145 1.67 0.34 -10.60
CA ARG A 145 0.42 1.03 -10.91
C ARG A 145 -0.67 0.02 -11.25
N PRO A 146 -1.95 0.36 -11.07
CA PRO A 146 -3.06 -0.55 -11.37
C PRO A 146 -3.02 -1.22 -12.76
N PRO A 147 -2.64 -0.54 -13.87
CA PRO A 147 -2.51 -1.19 -15.18
C PRO A 147 -1.46 -2.30 -15.19
N GLN A 148 -0.34 -2.11 -14.48
CA GLN A 148 0.76 -3.08 -14.41
C GLN A 148 0.39 -4.27 -13.52
N ILE A 149 -0.40 -4.04 -12.48
CA ILE A 149 -0.99 -5.13 -11.69
C ILE A 149 -1.91 -5.99 -12.56
N ILE A 150 -2.76 -5.36 -13.38
CA ILE A 150 -3.63 -6.09 -14.32
C ILE A 150 -2.80 -6.83 -15.37
N GLU A 151 -1.80 -6.16 -15.94
CA GLU A 151 -0.87 -6.72 -16.92
C GLU A 151 -0.16 -7.97 -16.36
N LEU A 152 0.43 -7.86 -15.17
CA LEU A 152 1.09 -8.96 -14.49
C LEU A 152 0.12 -10.10 -14.13
N LEU A 153 -1.13 -9.80 -13.76
CA LEU A 153 -2.13 -10.85 -13.54
C LEU A 153 -2.44 -11.62 -14.83
N LEU A 154 -2.65 -10.91 -15.94
CA LEU A 154 -2.94 -11.52 -17.24
C LEU A 154 -1.76 -12.37 -17.73
N LEU A 155 -0.54 -11.87 -17.56
CA LEU A 155 0.63 -12.44 -18.19
C LEU A 155 1.36 -13.45 -17.33
N ASN A 156 1.33 -13.31 -16.00
CA ASN A 156 2.01 -14.22 -15.09
C ASN A 156 1.05 -15.17 -14.38
N THR A 157 -0.13 -14.72 -13.96
CA THR A 157 -1.03 -15.53 -13.12
C THR A 157 -2.08 -16.29 -13.93
N TRP A 158 -2.68 -15.66 -14.94
CA TRP A 158 -3.86 -16.17 -15.65
C TRP A 158 -3.57 -16.67 -17.06
N SER A 159 -2.34 -16.52 -17.55
CA SER A 159 -1.90 -17.12 -18.80
C SER A 159 -1.46 -18.57 -18.56
N THR A 160 -1.99 -19.49 -19.37
CA THR A 160 -1.64 -20.93 -19.32
C THR A 160 -0.36 -21.28 -20.08
N GLU A 161 0.16 -20.36 -20.90
CA GLU A 161 1.28 -20.61 -21.85
C GLU A 161 2.47 -19.66 -21.66
N SER A 162 2.46 -18.83 -20.62
CA SER A 162 3.38 -17.71 -20.52
C SER A 162 4.80 -18.11 -20.12
N THR A 163 5.77 -17.68 -20.93
CA THR A 163 7.20 -17.63 -20.61
C THR A 163 7.58 -16.36 -19.83
N TRP A 164 6.61 -15.54 -19.41
CA TRP A 164 6.83 -14.20 -18.85
C TRP A 164 7.62 -14.21 -17.55
N CYS A 165 7.54 -15.30 -16.78
CA CYS A 165 8.20 -15.41 -15.47
C CYS A 165 9.71 -15.11 -15.55
N SER A 166 10.38 -15.36 -16.68
CA SER A 166 11.81 -15.05 -16.87
C SER A 166 12.12 -13.58 -17.21
N GLN A 167 11.12 -12.78 -17.60
CA GLN A 167 11.26 -11.34 -17.89
C GLN A 167 10.83 -10.45 -16.71
N GLY A 168 10.26 -11.03 -15.65
CA GLY A 168 9.81 -10.32 -14.46
C GLY A 168 10.83 -9.33 -13.87
N PRO A 169 12.10 -9.71 -13.68
CA PRO A 169 13.12 -8.80 -13.16
C PRO A 169 13.37 -7.58 -14.04
N ILE A 170 13.48 -7.78 -15.36
CA ILE A 170 13.71 -6.70 -16.33
C ILE A 170 12.52 -5.75 -16.30
N TYR A 171 11.30 -6.30 -16.30
CA TYR A 171 10.08 -5.53 -16.22
C TYR A 171 10.04 -4.67 -14.95
N LEU A 172 10.28 -5.24 -13.76
CA LEU A 172 10.30 -4.45 -12.51
C LEU A 172 11.36 -3.34 -12.54
N HIS A 173 12.56 -3.64 -13.03
CA HIS A 173 13.62 -2.64 -13.17
C HIS A 173 13.20 -1.49 -14.10
N GLU A 174 12.56 -1.77 -15.24
CA GLU A 174 12.02 -0.74 -16.14
C GLU A 174 10.92 0.11 -15.49
N LEU A 175 10.23 -0.42 -14.48
CA LEU A 175 9.22 0.33 -13.71
C LEU A 175 9.81 1.21 -12.60
N GLY A 176 11.14 1.22 -12.44
CA GLY A 176 11.79 1.97 -11.37
C GLY A 176 11.87 1.23 -10.04
N PHE A 177 11.69 -0.09 -10.02
CA PHE A 177 12.00 -0.90 -8.84
C PHE A 177 13.47 -0.73 -8.46
N ALA A 178 13.75 -0.50 -7.18
CA ALA A 178 15.08 -0.21 -6.62
C ALA A 178 15.78 1.06 -7.17
N GLN A 179 15.09 1.90 -7.96
CA GLN A 179 15.64 3.18 -8.41
C GLN A 179 15.38 4.27 -7.36
N THR A 180 16.43 5.03 -7.04
CA THR A 180 16.36 6.23 -6.21
C THR A 180 16.45 7.48 -7.10
N GLY A 181 15.75 8.54 -6.71
CA GLY A 181 15.73 9.80 -7.48
C GLY A 181 17.12 10.37 -7.66
N ALA A 182 17.54 10.57 -8.91
CA ALA A 182 18.85 11.13 -9.24
C ALA A 182 18.94 12.61 -8.82
N VAL A 183 20.02 12.96 -8.13
CA VAL A 183 20.29 14.33 -7.68
C VAL A 183 21.67 14.76 -8.18
N ARG A 184 21.75 15.90 -8.86
CA ARG A 184 23.02 16.43 -9.39
C ARG A 184 23.95 16.95 -8.29
N GLN A 185 23.38 17.64 -7.31
CA GLN A 185 24.10 18.20 -6.16
C GLN A 185 23.62 17.50 -4.88
N VAL A 186 24.35 16.46 -4.48
CA VAL A 186 24.01 15.62 -3.33
C VAL A 186 24.43 16.30 -2.04
N ASN A 187 23.47 16.47 -1.13
CA ASN A 187 23.70 16.83 0.26
C ASN A 187 23.36 15.63 1.16
N GLU A 188 24.38 14.85 1.53
CA GLU A 188 24.21 13.62 2.32
C GLU A 188 23.60 13.87 3.71
N MET A 189 23.78 15.06 4.28
CA MET A 189 23.23 15.41 5.61
C MET A 189 21.72 15.67 5.58
N ASN A 190 21.12 15.76 4.40
CA ASN A 190 19.73 16.16 4.22
C ASN A 190 18.97 15.12 3.39
N GLN A 191 19.27 13.83 3.51
CA GLN A 191 18.49 12.80 2.80
C GLN A 191 17.22 12.46 3.58
N THR A 192 16.05 12.71 2.98
CA THR A 192 14.77 12.17 3.47
C THR A 192 14.63 10.71 3.03
N ASP A 193 13.94 9.91 3.85
CA ASP A 193 13.54 8.55 3.51
C ASP A 193 12.67 8.56 2.23
N ASP A 194 13.03 7.75 1.25
CA ASP A 194 12.26 7.57 0.01
C ASP A 194 11.42 6.29 0.03
N PHE A 195 11.31 5.66 1.21
CA PHE A 195 10.46 4.50 1.47
C PHE A 195 9.08 4.91 2.02
N PHE A 196 8.05 4.53 1.27
CA PHE A 196 6.64 4.79 1.59
C PHE A 196 5.92 3.46 1.80
N PRO A 197 6.02 2.85 2.99
CA PRO A 197 5.33 1.59 3.22
C PRO A 197 3.83 1.83 3.20
N LEU A 198 3.05 0.90 2.62
CA LEU A 198 1.59 1.02 2.57
C LEU A 198 0.93 1.27 3.94
N THR A 199 1.61 0.90 5.02
CA THR A 199 1.17 1.16 6.40
C THR A 199 1.04 2.65 6.72
N VAL A 200 1.74 3.55 6.01
CA VAL A 200 1.61 5.00 6.23
C VAL A 200 0.25 5.55 5.81
N LEU A 201 -0.52 4.83 4.97
CA LEU A 201 -1.92 5.19 4.71
C LEU A 201 -2.78 5.10 5.97
N GLU A 202 -2.38 4.25 6.93
CA GLU A 202 -3.07 4.15 8.20
C GLU A 202 -2.85 5.40 9.05
N ASP A 203 -1.71 6.07 8.90
CA ASP A 203 -1.42 7.33 9.57
C ASP A 203 -2.41 8.42 9.15
N ASP A 204 -2.93 8.42 7.90
CA ASP A 204 -3.97 9.38 7.46
C ASP A 204 -5.26 9.23 8.27
N VAL A 205 -5.61 7.99 8.65
CA VAL A 205 -6.74 7.72 9.53
C VAL A 205 -6.40 8.13 10.97
N VAL A 206 -5.26 7.69 11.50
CA VAL A 206 -4.86 7.97 12.88
C VAL A 206 -4.69 9.47 13.14
N ASN A 207 -4.14 10.23 12.19
CA ASN A 207 -3.97 11.68 12.29
C ASN A 207 -5.31 12.39 12.36
N GLU A 208 -6.32 11.93 11.60
CA GLU A 208 -7.69 12.46 11.71
C GLU A 208 -8.34 12.10 13.04
N LEU A 209 -8.18 10.85 13.50
CA LEU A 209 -8.70 10.41 14.80
C LEU A 209 -8.12 11.26 15.94
N THR A 210 -6.82 11.56 15.88
CA THR A 210 -6.11 12.38 16.87
C THR A 210 -6.51 13.85 16.80
N GLY A 211 -6.74 14.38 15.60
CA GLY A 211 -7.20 15.76 15.38
C GLY A 211 -8.69 16.01 15.68
N SER A 212 -9.49 14.95 15.82
CA SER A 212 -10.92 15.05 16.08
C SER A 212 -11.22 15.64 17.45
N LYS A 213 -12.05 16.70 17.49
CA LYS A 213 -12.48 17.39 18.73
C LYS A 213 -13.11 16.46 19.77
N ALA A 214 -13.66 15.33 19.35
CA ALA A 214 -14.24 14.32 20.25
C ALA A 214 -13.18 13.57 21.08
N LEU A 215 -11.92 13.56 20.62
CA LEU A 215 -10.83 12.75 21.17
C LEU A 215 -9.65 13.58 21.68
N VAL A 216 -9.75 14.91 21.72
CA VAL A 216 -8.72 15.84 22.27
C VAL A 216 -8.31 15.50 23.71
N ALA A 217 -9.07 14.65 24.40
CA ALA A 217 -8.76 14.13 25.74
C ALA A 217 -7.96 12.80 25.76
N GLN A 218 -7.77 12.12 24.62
CA GLN A 218 -7.02 10.88 24.50
C GLN A 218 -5.59 11.15 24.00
N SER A 219 -4.61 10.38 24.46
CA SER A 219 -3.24 10.52 23.98
C SER A 219 -3.09 9.91 22.58
N PRO A 220 -2.21 10.43 21.71
CA PRO A 220 -1.97 9.86 20.38
C PRO A 220 -1.65 8.36 20.41
N GLU A 221 -0.95 7.91 21.45
CA GLU A 221 -0.60 6.50 21.64
C GLU A 221 -1.84 5.63 21.89
N LEU A 222 -2.85 6.15 22.58
CA LEU A 222 -4.11 5.44 22.80
C LEU A 222 -4.92 5.34 21.50
N CYS A 223 -4.93 6.39 20.68
CA CYS A 223 -5.56 6.37 19.35
C CYS A 223 -4.91 5.32 18.46
N GLN A 224 -3.57 5.28 18.41
CA GLN A 224 -2.83 4.26 17.67
C GLN A 224 -3.17 2.85 18.17
N LEU A 225 -3.15 2.62 19.49
CA LEU A 225 -3.45 1.30 20.05
C LEU A 225 -4.87 0.83 19.69
N LYS A 226 -5.86 1.72 19.76
CA LYS A 226 -7.25 1.41 19.40
C LYS A 226 -7.40 1.12 17.92
N TRP A 227 -6.72 1.90 17.08
CA TRP A 227 -6.65 1.65 15.65
C TRP A 227 -6.03 0.29 15.35
N ASP A 228 -4.90 -0.05 15.96
CA ASP A 228 -4.21 -1.32 15.76
C ASP A 228 -5.11 -2.52 16.14
N MET A 229 -5.83 -2.42 17.26
CA MET A 229 -6.81 -3.43 17.69
C MET A 229 -7.95 -3.57 16.66
N TYR A 230 -8.50 -2.44 16.23
CA TYR A 230 -9.54 -2.42 15.20
C TYR A 230 -9.05 -3.08 13.89
N ARG A 231 -7.85 -2.73 13.41
CA ARG A 231 -7.26 -3.28 12.20
C ARG A 231 -6.98 -4.78 12.28
N CYS A 232 -6.55 -5.27 13.42
CA CYS A 232 -6.23 -6.69 13.60
C CYS A 232 -7.48 -7.57 13.78
N GLU A 233 -8.49 -7.07 14.48
CA GLU A 233 -9.65 -7.87 14.89
C GLU A 233 -10.88 -7.53 14.04
N LYS A 234 -11.47 -6.36 14.25
CA LYS A 234 -12.76 -6.01 13.65
C LYS A 234 -12.68 -5.77 12.15
N TRP A 235 -11.60 -5.16 11.66
CA TRP A 235 -11.45 -4.88 10.23
C TRP A 235 -11.50 -6.17 9.41
N VAL A 236 -10.63 -7.14 9.71
CA VAL A 236 -10.48 -8.37 8.94
C VAL A 236 -11.78 -9.18 8.86
N PHE A 237 -12.52 -9.26 9.96
CA PHE A 237 -13.69 -10.13 10.06
C PHE A 237 -15.03 -9.42 9.81
N GLU A 238 -15.12 -8.12 10.09
CA GLU A 238 -16.39 -7.41 10.17
C GLU A 238 -16.51 -6.21 9.24
N SER A 239 -15.48 -5.39 9.11
CA SER A 239 -15.58 -4.11 8.37
C SER A 239 -15.08 -4.21 6.93
N ARG A 240 -14.03 -5.01 6.70
CA ARG A 240 -13.44 -5.23 5.39
C ARG A 240 -14.53 -5.69 4.42
N THR A 241 -14.49 -5.19 3.18
CA THR A 241 -15.48 -5.42 2.11
C THR A 241 -16.86 -4.80 2.32
N LYS A 242 -17.21 -4.39 3.54
CA LYS A 242 -18.53 -3.81 3.86
C LYS A 242 -18.54 -2.29 3.81
N ILE A 243 -17.38 -1.63 3.86
CA ILE A 243 -17.26 -0.17 3.84
C ILE A 243 -17.95 0.48 2.62
N PHE A 244 -17.84 -0.17 1.45
CA PHE A 244 -18.51 0.25 0.21
C PHE A 244 -20.00 -0.13 0.14
N LEU A 245 -20.46 -1.08 0.97
CA LEU A 245 -21.82 -1.62 0.90
C LEU A 245 -22.75 -1.06 1.98
N LEU A 246 -22.22 -0.66 3.13
CA LEU A 246 -23.00 -0.27 4.31
C LEU A 246 -22.98 1.22 4.62
N GLU A 247 -22.12 1.99 3.96
CA GLU A 247 -21.99 3.45 4.11
C GLU A 247 -22.05 3.90 5.58
N PRO A 248 -21.15 3.40 6.43
CA PRO A 248 -21.22 3.72 7.86
C PRO A 248 -21.03 5.23 8.05
N THR A 249 -21.87 5.82 8.90
CA THR A 249 -21.69 7.21 9.31
C THR A 249 -20.39 7.35 10.10
N PRO A 250 -19.78 8.54 10.16
CA PRO A 250 -18.59 8.77 10.97
C PRO A 250 -18.74 8.24 12.40
N GLU A 251 -19.88 8.47 13.04
CA GLU A 251 -20.14 8.01 14.41
C GLU A 251 -20.04 6.49 14.54
N LYS A 252 -20.61 5.73 13.59
CA LYS A 252 -20.51 4.27 13.58
C LYS A 252 -19.09 3.77 13.38
N ILE A 253 -18.30 4.48 12.56
CA ILE A 253 -16.88 4.17 12.38
C ILE A 253 -16.14 4.38 13.71
N TYR A 254 -16.36 5.53 14.35
CA TYR A 254 -15.77 5.84 15.65
C TYR A 254 -16.17 4.81 16.72
N ASP A 255 -17.45 4.48 16.84
CA ASP A 255 -17.93 3.46 17.78
C ASP A 255 -17.30 2.09 17.50
N SER A 256 -17.04 1.76 16.24
CA SER A 256 -16.38 0.49 15.89
C SER A 256 -14.91 0.45 16.34
N ILE A 257 -14.21 1.58 16.26
CA ILE A 257 -12.79 1.70 16.62
C ILE A 257 -12.62 1.81 18.14
N PHE A 258 -13.47 2.60 18.82
CA PHE A 258 -13.29 2.95 20.23
C PHE A 258 -14.18 2.18 21.21
N GLY A 259 -15.33 1.68 20.75
CA GLY A 259 -16.28 0.87 21.54
C GLY A 259 -15.88 -0.58 21.68
#